data_AF-A0A3D5IYM0-F1
#
_entry.id   AF-A0A3D5IYM0-F1
#
_cell.length_a   1.000
_cell.length_b   1.000
_cell.length_c   1.000
_cell.angle_alpha   90.00
_cell.angle_beta   90.00
_cell.angle_gamma   90.00
#
_symmetry.space_group_name_H-M   'P 1'
#
loop_
_entity.id
_entity.type
_entity.pdbx_description
1 polymer ?
#
loop_
_entity_poly.entity_id
_entity_poly.type
_entity_poly.pdbx_seq_one_letter_code
_entity_poly.pdbx_strand_id
1 'polypeptide(L)' 'MLESRFSRLNQYRCMWVLVFFDLPTETRSERKAATRFRKQLLDDGFGMFQFSIYSRFCASRENAAVHIKRTKN' A
#
# COMPACT_ATOMS: atom_id res chain seq x y z
N MET A 1 -1.59 -25.11 -25.05
CA MET A 1 -1.70 -23.82 -25.80
C MET A 1 -2.37 -22.69 -25.01
N LEU A 2 -3.26 -22.97 -24.05
CA LEU A 2 -3.87 -21.96 -23.16
C LEU A 2 -2.88 -21.37 -22.12
N GLU A 3 -1.98 -22.18 -21.55
CA GLU A 3 -0.97 -21.73 -20.57
C GLU A 3 -0.07 -20.59 -21.07
N SER A 4 0.30 -20.62 -22.35
CA SER A 4 1.17 -19.60 -22.97
C SER A 4 0.54 -18.20 -22.92
N ARG A 5 -0.79 -18.08 -23.07
CA ARG A 5 -1.48 -16.78 -23.08
C ARG A 5 -1.52 -16.13 -21.70
N PHE A 6 -1.70 -16.92 -20.65
CA PHE A 6 -1.74 -16.41 -19.27
C PHE A 6 -0.35 -16.17 -18.66
N SER A 7 0.71 -16.77 -19.22
CA SER A 7 2.09 -16.54 -18.77
C SER A 7 2.50 -15.06 -18.78
N ARG A 8 1.94 -14.25 -19.68
CA ARG A 8 2.17 -12.80 -19.77
C ARG A 8 1.44 -11.99 -18.70
N LEU A 9 0.33 -12.51 -18.18
CA LEU A 9 -0.47 -11.86 -17.13
C LEU A 9 0.12 -12.11 -15.73
N ASN A 10 0.83 -13.22 -15.53
CA ASN A 10 1.44 -13.60 -14.25
C ASN A 10 2.92 -13.16 -14.11
N GLN A 11 3.37 -12.15 -14.87
CA GLN A 11 4.78 -11.71 -14.83
C GLN A 11 5.10 -10.76 -13.65
N TYR A 12 4.18 -10.62 -12.69
CA TYR A 12 4.25 -9.64 -11.60
C TYR A 12 4.58 -8.21 -12.05
N ARG A 13 4.27 -7.86 -13.31
CA ARG A 13 4.56 -6.55 -13.92
C ARG A 13 3.67 -5.43 -13.40
N CYS A 14 2.52 -5.78 -12.84
CA CYS A 14 1.54 -4.84 -12.34
C CYS A 14 0.95 -5.41 -11.05
N MET A 15 1.12 -4.70 -9.95
CA MET A 15 0.57 -5.06 -8.65
C MET A 15 -0.04 -3.83 -7.98
N TRP A 16 -1.06 -4.06 -7.16
CA TRP A 16 -1.59 -3.06 -6.25
C TRP A 16 -1.26 -3.49 -4.82
N VAL A 17 -0.65 -2.58 -4.06
CA VAL A 17 -0.46 -2.74 -2.62
C VAL A 17 -1.59 -1.99 -1.94
N LEU A 18 -2.32 -2.68 -1.06
CA LEU A 18 -3.35 -2.07 -0.23
C LEU A 18 -2.91 -2.10 1.24
N VAL A 19 -3.10 -0.99 1.94
CA VAL A 19 -2.84 -0.85 3.37
C VAL A 19 -4.16 -0.60 4.06
N PHE A 20 -4.52 -1.51 4.96
CA PHE A 20 -5.66 -1.43 5.84
C PHE A 20 -5.16 -1.14 7.25
N PHE A 21 -5.72 -0.14 7.91
CA PHE A 21 -5.33 0.17 9.28
C PHE A 21 -6.52 0.62 10.11
N ASP A 22 -6.47 0.29 11.39
CA ASP A 22 -7.37 0.85 12.39
C ASP A 22 -6.50 1.41 13.51
N LEU A 23 -6.48 2.73 13.63
CA LEU A 23 -5.61 3.44 14.58
C LEU A 23 -6.50 4.20 15.56
N PRO A 24 -6.19 4.17 16.86
CA PRO A 24 -6.95 4.92 17.85
C PRO A 24 -6.89 6.43 17.58
N THR A 25 -7.93 7.16 17.96
CA THR A 25 -8.04 8.62 17.71
C THR A 25 -8.61 9.42 18.89
N GLU A 26 -8.77 8.81 20.05
CA GLU A 26 -9.43 9.43 21.21
C GLU A 26 -8.55 10.50 21.86
N THR A 27 -7.27 10.22 22.02
CA THR A 27 -6.31 11.16 22.62
C THR A 27 -5.59 12.00 21.57
N ARG A 28 -5.07 13.16 21.99
CA ARG A 28 -4.29 14.05 21.09
C ARG A 28 -3.02 13.38 20.55
N SER A 29 -2.37 12.55 21.36
CA SER A 29 -1.20 11.76 20.98
C SER A 29 -1.53 10.73 19.90
N GLU A 30 -2.65 10.02 20.05
CA GLU A 30 -3.11 9.01 19.08
C GLU A 30 -3.48 9.65 17.75
N ARG A 31 -4.24 10.75 17.75
CA ARG A 31 -4.53 11.52 16.51
C ARG A 31 -3.27 11.99 15.80
N LYS A 32 -2.25 12.41 16.56
CA LYS A 32 -0.95 12.81 16.00
C LYS A 32 -0.23 11.63 15.36
N ALA A 33 -0.25 10.46 15.99
CA ALA A 33 0.33 9.23 15.44
C ALA A 33 -0.41 8.77 14.17
N ALA A 34 -1.75 8.74 14.18
CA ALA A 34 -2.56 8.38 13.02
C ALA A 34 -2.36 9.34 11.85
N THR A 35 -2.31 10.64 12.12
CA THR A 35 -2.01 11.65 11.09
C THR A 35 -0.60 11.48 10.53
N ARG A 36 0.39 11.15 11.37
CA ARG A 36 1.77 10.89 10.93
C ARG A 36 1.83 9.66 10.02
N PHE A 37 1.19 8.56 10.41
CA PHE A 37 1.11 7.35 9.59
C PHE A 37 0.46 7.61 8.24
N ARG A 38 -0.68 8.33 8.22
CA ARG A 38 -1.32 8.78 6.98
C ARG A 38 -0.37 9.58 6.10
N LYS A 39 0.37 10.54 6.66
CA LYS A 39 1.33 11.35 5.90
C LYS A 39 2.45 10.50 5.31
N GLN A 40 3.00 9.56 6.08
CA GLN A 40 4.02 8.61 5.58
C GLN A 40 3.50 7.80 4.39
N LEU A 41 2.23 7.37 4.41
CA LEU A 41 1.62 6.68 3.26
C LEU A 41 1.54 7.60 2.02
N LEU A 42 1.09 8.84 2.20
CA LEU A 42 1.01 9.81 1.09
C LEU A 42 2.39 10.14 0.51
N ASP A 43 3.39 10.36 1.36
CA ASP A 43 4.78 10.64 0.98
C ASP A 43 5.41 9.44 0.26
N ASP A 44 5.07 8.22 0.69
CA ASP A 44 5.41 6.97 0.01
C ASP A 44 4.40 6.62 -1.09
N GLY A 45 3.73 7.61 -1.70
CA GLY A 45 2.97 7.53 -2.95
C GLY A 45 1.70 6.66 -2.93
N PHE A 46 1.15 6.36 -1.76
CA PHE A 46 -0.17 5.76 -1.65
C PHE A 46 -1.27 6.81 -1.85
N GLY A 47 -2.31 6.45 -2.59
CA GLY A 47 -3.55 7.21 -2.71
C GLY A 47 -4.61 6.71 -1.73
N MET A 48 -5.48 7.60 -1.29
CA MET A 48 -6.64 7.23 -0.48
C MET A 48 -7.70 6.57 -1.37
N PHE A 49 -8.06 5.32 -1.07
CA PHE A 49 -9.13 4.60 -1.77
C PHE A 49 -10.45 4.73 -1.00
N GLN A 50 -10.40 4.50 0.31
CA GLN A 50 -11.51 4.69 1.26
C GLN A 50 -10.94 5.14 2.61
N PHE A 51 -11.78 5.57 3.54
CA PHE A 51 -11.35 5.74 4.94
C PHE A 51 -10.64 4.47 5.44
N SER A 52 -9.47 4.66 6.06
CA SER A 52 -8.59 3.58 6.54
C SER A 52 -8.05 2.60 5.47
N ILE A 53 -8.21 2.90 4.18
CA ILE A 53 -7.74 2.04 3.08
C ILE A 53 -6.98 2.88 2.05
N TYR A 54 -5.70 2.56 1.88
CA TYR A 54 -4.79 3.25 0.96
C TYR A 54 -4.21 2.29 -0.05
N SER A 55 -4.04 2.74 -1.30
CA SER A 55 -3.55 1.89 -2.39
C SER A 55 -2.41 2.54 -3.16
N ARG A 56 -1.47 1.72 -3.63
CA ARG A 56 -0.36 2.14 -4.50
C ARG A 56 -0.16 1.15 -5.64
N PHE A 57 -0.06 1.67 -6.86
CA PHE A 57 0.35 0.89 -8.02
C PHE A 57 1.86 0.63 -7.99
N CYS A 58 2.26 -0.62 -8.23
CA CYS A 58 3.64 -1.06 -8.29
C CYS A 58 3.89 -1.79 -9.61
N ALA A 59 4.92 -1.37 -10.34
CA ALA A 59 5.30 -1.94 -11.63
C ALA A 59 6.13 -3.25 -11.53
N SER A 60 6.41 -3.72 -10.32
CA SER A 60 7.05 -5.02 -10.09
C SER A 60 6.78 -5.55 -8.68
N ARG A 61 7.04 -6.84 -8.48
CA ARG A 61 6.99 -7.49 -7.16
C ARG A 61 8.02 -6.90 -6.19
N GLU A 62 9.22 -6.60 -6.69
CA GLU A 62 10.32 -6.06 -5.90
C GLU A 62 9.97 -4.65 -5.40
N ASN A 63 9.36 -3.84 -6.26
CA ASN A 63 8.86 -2.51 -5.91
C ASN A 63 7.76 -2.62 -4.84
N ALA A 64 6.80 -3.52 -5.03
CA ALA A 64 5.76 -3.79 -4.02
C ALA A 64 6.36 -4.21 -2.67
N ALA A 65 7.38 -5.09 -2.66
CA ALA A 65 8.03 -5.56 -1.44
C ALA A 65 8.73 -4.43 -0.67
N VAL A 66 9.37 -3.47 -1.38
CA VAL A 66 9.98 -2.29 -0.75
C VAL A 66 8.92 -1.45 -0.03
N HIS A 67 7.79 -1.16 -0.68
CA HIS A 67 6.73 -0.35 -0.09
C HIS A 67 6.00 -1.08 1.05
N ILE A 68 5.79 -2.39 0.93
CA ILE A 68 5.25 -3.21 2.03
C ILE A 68 6.16 -3.18 3.27
N LYS A 69 7.49 -3.13 3.08
CA LYS A 69 8.43 -3.04 4.20
C LYS A 69 8.39 -1.66 4.86
N ARG A 70 8.27 -0.58 4.07
CA ARG A 70 8.23 0.80 4.57
C ARG A 70 7.00 1.09 5.43
N THR A 71 5.86 0.48 5.14
CA THR A 71 4.62 0.70 5.89
C THR A 71 4.60 0.02 7.27
N LYS A 72 5.56 -0.85 7.57
CA LYS A 72 5.67 -1.56 8.85
C LYS A 72 6.65 -0.92 9.85
N ASN A 73 7.40 0.09 9.43
CA ASN A 73 8.41 0.78 10.24
C ASN A 73 7.89 2.14 10.73
#